data_AF-A0A915D709-F1
#
_entry.id   AF-A0A915D709-F1
#
_cell.length_a   1.000
_cell.length_b   1.000
_cell.length_c   1.000
_cell.angle_alpha   90.00
_cell.angle_beta   90.00
_cell.angle_gamma   90.00
#
_symmetry.space_group_name_H-M   'P 1'
#
loop_
_entity.id
_entity.type
_entity.pdbx_description
1 polymer ?
#
loop_
_entity_poly.entity_id
_entity_poly.type
_entity_poly.pdbx_seq_one_letter_code
_entity_poly.pdbx_strand_id
1 'polypeptide(L)'
;MGTLFGLDLVCEATGADVREVAHAVGCDTRIGDKFLNASVGFGGSCFQKDVMSLVYLCETLQLRQVADYWLSVIEINDYQRRRFADKIIAELFNTITDKKIAIFGFAFKKNTGDTSKKFAKLFCLVDKLVTVSDNPYSAAEDAHAVVILTEWDEFVDLDYGKIYASMKKPASLFDGRLIIDQDKLRNIGFRVFSIGSASNQSLNLFP
;
A
#
# COMPACT_ATOMS: atom_id res chain seq x y z
N MET A 1 3.38 8.90 11.86
CA MET A 1 3.15 7.55 11.28
C MET A 1 1.67 7.29 11.00
N GLY A 2 0.72 7.52 11.93
CA GLY A 2 -0.72 7.34 11.66
C GLY A 2 -1.43 8.49 10.91
N THR A 3 -0.94 9.72 11.06
CA THR A 3 -1.59 10.94 10.54
C THR A 3 -1.61 11.07 9.02
N LEU A 4 -0.67 10.45 8.30
CA LEU A 4 -0.62 10.55 6.84
C LEU A 4 -1.56 9.60 6.11
N PHE A 5 -2.07 8.55 6.76
CA PHE A 5 -3.09 7.66 6.18
C PHE A 5 -4.48 8.30 6.11
N GLY A 6 -4.66 9.50 6.67
CA GLY A 6 -5.85 10.30 6.39
C GLY A 6 -5.62 11.32 5.27
N LEU A 7 -4.39 11.83 5.17
CA LEU A 7 -4.05 12.89 4.22
C LEU A 7 -3.92 12.39 2.79
N ASP A 8 -3.43 11.18 2.58
CA ASP A 8 -3.39 10.54 1.27
C ASP A 8 -4.80 10.35 0.67
N LEU A 9 -5.79 9.96 1.45
CA LEU A 9 -7.19 9.88 0.99
C LEU A 9 -7.70 11.25 0.54
N VAL A 10 -7.40 12.29 1.32
CA VAL A 10 -7.77 13.67 0.98
C VAL A 10 -7.06 14.09 -0.31
N CYS A 11 -5.79 13.75 -0.46
CA CYS A 11 -5.02 14.03 -1.69
C CYS A 11 -5.66 13.35 -2.90
N GLU A 12 -6.02 12.08 -2.78
CA GLU A 12 -6.71 11.33 -3.84
C GLU A 12 -8.08 11.92 -4.22
N ALA A 13 -8.83 12.43 -3.24
CA ALA A 13 -10.14 13.03 -3.46
C ALA A 13 -10.06 14.46 -4.05
N THR A 14 -8.98 15.18 -3.79
CA THR A 14 -8.81 16.59 -4.18
C THR A 14 -7.93 16.78 -5.41
N GLY A 15 -7.18 15.76 -5.82
CA GLY A 15 -6.19 15.87 -6.89
C GLY A 15 -4.80 16.31 -6.42
N ALA A 16 -4.59 16.49 -5.11
CA ALA A 16 -3.27 16.80 -4.56
C ALA A 16 -2.35 15.56 -4.56
N ASP A 17 -1.04 15.77 -4.40
CA ASP A 17 -0.04 14.72 -4.22
C ASP A 17 0.42 14.65 -2.77
N VAL A 18 0.25 13.49 -2.13
CA VAL A 18 0.65 13.28 -0.74
C VAL A 18 2.15 13.50 -0.51
N ARG A 19 3.00 13.29 -1.52
CA ARG A 19 4.45 13.51 -1.42
C ARG A 19 4.77 14.99 -1.28
N GLU A 20 4.07 15.85 -2.02
CA GLU A 20 4.22 17.30 -1.92
C GLU A 20 3.71 17.81 -0.56
N VAL A 21 2.57 17.30 -0.11
CA VAL A 21 2.01 17.62 1.21
C VAL A 21 2.98 17.19 2.32
N ALA A 22 3.49 15.95 2.27
CA ALA A 22 4.46 15.43 3.22
C ALA A 22 5.75 16.25 3.24
N HIS A 23 6.25 16.65 2.07
CA HIS A 23 7.43 17.50 1.96
C HIS A 23 7.21 18.86 2.63
N ALA A 24 6.10 19.53 2.31
CA ALA A 24 5.77 20.84 2.87
C ALA A 24 5.59 20.80 4.41
N VAL A 25 4.92 19.76 4.92
CA VAL A 25 4.76 19.52 6.36
C VAL A 25 6.11 19.24 7.03
N GLY A 26 6.97 18.45 6.37
CA GLY A 26 8.28 18.08 6.89
C GLY A 26 9.29 19.23 6.95
N CYS A 27 9.06 20.32 6.22
CA CYS A 27 9.86 21.54 6.32
C CYS A 27 9.70 22.25 7.67
N ASP A 28 8.61 22.01 8.42
CA ASP A 28 8.47 22.52 9.78
C ASP A 28 9.35 21.70 10.73
N THR A 29 10.36 22.34 11.31
CA THR A 29 11.34 21.69 12.19
C THR A 29 10.74 21.12 13.48
N ARG A 30 9.53 21.54 13.88
CA ARG A 30 8.81 20.97 15.04
C ARG A 30 8.20 19.61 14.71
N ILE A 31 7.97 19.34 13.43
CA ILE A 31 7.42 18.08 12.92
C ILE A 31 8.56 17.18 12.43
N GLY A 32 9.44 17.73 11.60
CA GLY A 32 10.53 17.02 10.94
C GLY A 32 10.07 16.18 9.74
N ASP A 33 11.02 15.69 8.96
CA ASP A 33 10.81 15.02 7.67
C ASP A 33 10.66 13.48 7.76
N LYS A 34 10.78 12.92 8.96
CA LYS A 34 10.81 11.46 9.18
C LYS A 34 9.43 10.88 9.42
N PHE A 35 9.23 9.63 9.02
CA PHE A 35 7.96 8.90 9.19
C PHE A 35 6.76 9.62 8.54
N LEU A 36 7.03 10.42 7.50
CA LEU A 36 6.04 11.14 6.72
C LEU A 36 5.67 10.47 5.38
N ASN A 37 6.23 9.30 5.08
CA ASN A 37 5.91 8.58 3.84
C ASN A 37 4.57 7.84 3.97
N ALA A 38 3.63 8.17 3.08
CA ALA A 38 2.39 7.42 2.93
C ALA A 38 2.68 5.99 2.43
N SER A 39 1.84 5.04 2.84
CA SER A 39 1.94 3.64 2.40
C SER A 39 0.60 2.93 2.53
N VAL A 40 0.53 1.69 2.05
CA VAL A 40 -0.62 0.79 2.23
C VAL A 40 -0.96 0.52 3.70
N GLY A 41 0.01 0.77 4.58
CA GLY A 41 -0.15 0.68 6.02
C GLY A 41 1.17 0.39 6.72
N PHE A 42 1.24 0.68 8.01
CA PHE A 42 2.28 0.10 8.86
C PHE A 42 1.89 -1.34 9.23
N GLY A 43 2.88 -2.06 9.73
CA GLY A 43 2.83 -3.46 10.12
C GLY A 43 4.02 -3.78 11.02
N GLY A 44 4.51 -5.02 10.92
CA GLY A 44 5.52 -5.53 11.84
C GLY A 44 4.93 -5.96 13.18
N SER A 45 5.72 -6.67 13.97
CA SER A 45 5.27 -7.26 15.24
C SER A 45 5.13 -6.25 16.38
N CYS A 46 5.85 -5.12 16.34
CA CYS A 46 5.93 -4.17 17.44
C CYS A 46 4.81 -3.11 17.43
N PHE A 47 4.72 -2.27 16.39
CA PHE A 47 3.92 -1.04 16.48
C PHE A 47 2.44 -1.26 16.79
N GLN A 48 1.78 -2.18 16.09
CA GLN A 48 0.38 -2.51 16.39
C GLN A 48 0.22 -3.13 17.78
N LYS A 49 1.18 -3.98 18.20
CA LYS A 49 1.14 -4.60 19.53
C LYS A 49 1.27 -3.55 20.62
N ASP A 50 2.21 -2.63 20.47
CA ASP A 50 2.50 -1.59 21.46
C ASP A 50 1.32 -0.62 21.60
N VAL A 51 0.73 -0.19 20.48
CA VAL A 51 -0.48 0.66 20.51
C VAL A 51 -1.67 -0.07 21.14
N MET A 52 -1.91 -1.35 20.81
CA MET A 52 -2.99 -2.12 21.42
C MET A 52 -2.76 -2.37 22.92
N SER A 53 -1.52 -2.57 23.35
CA SER A 53 -1.16 -2.64 24.76
C SER A 53 -1.41 -1.33 25.48
N LEU A 54 -1.15 -0.19 24.83
CA LEU A 54 -1.46 1.14 25.38
C LEU A 54 -2.98 1.37 25.49
N VAL A 55 -3.75 1.02 24.46
CA VAL A 55 -5.22 1.08 24.49
C VAL A 55 -5.76 0.27 25.66
N TYR A 56 -5.29 -0.97 25.82
CA TYR A 56 -5.67 -1.83 26.95
C TYR A 56 -5.32 -1.20 28.30
N LEU A 57 -4.12 -0.62 28.44
CA LEU A 57 -3.74 0.09 29.65
C LEU A 57 -4.68 1.27 29.94
N CYS A 58 -5.01 2.09 28.94
CA CYS A 58 -5.95 3.19 29.10
C CYS A 58 -7.34 2.71 29.54
N GLU A 59 -7.85 1.61 28.98
CA GLU A 59 -9.13 1.02 29.38
C GLU A 59 -9.12 0.53 30.83
N THR A 60 -8.06 -0.15 31.26
CA THR A 60 -7.92 -0.63 32.66
C THR A 60 -7.85 0.52 33.67
N LEU A 61 -7.30 1.67 33.27
CA LEU A 61 -7.27 2.92 34.04
C LEU A 61 -8.55 3.76 33.90
N GLN A 62 -9.58 3.28 33.19
CA GLN A 62 -10.83 3.98 32.91
C GLN A 62 -10.67 5.29 32.10
N LEU A 63 -9.57 5.44 31.36
CA LEU A 63 -9.28 6.59 30.50
C LEU A 63 -9.82 6.37 29.08
N ARG A 64 -11.14 6.28 28.93
CA ARG A 64 -11.81 5.90 27.66
C ARG A 64 -11.44 6.81 26.49
N GLN A 65 -11.48 8.14 26.68
CA GLN A 65 -11.16 9.07 25.57
C GLN A 65 -9.72 8.90 25.07
N VAL A 66 -8.79 8.52 25.95
CA VAL A 66 -7.39 8.28 25.58
C VAL A 66 -7.26 6.95 24.83
N ALA A 67 -7.99 5.92 25.26
CA ALA A 67 -8.07 4.64 24.56
C ALA A 67 -8.60 4.83 23.13
N ASP A 68 -9.71 5.55 22.96
CA ASP A 68 -10.34 5.81 21.67
C ASP A 68 -9.39 6.56 20.71
N TYR A 69 -8.65 7.55 21.23
CA TYR A 69 -7.65 8.28 20.45
C TYR A 69 -6.57 7.35 19.88
N TRP A 70 -5.99 6.47 20.69
CA TRP A 70 -4.94 5.55 20.23
C TRP A 70 -5.50 4.43 19.35
N LEU A 71 -6.73 3.98 19.61
CA LEU A 71 -7.41 2.99 18.79
C LEU A 71 -7.62 3.51 17.36
N SER A 72 -7.93 4.80 17.19
CA SER A 72 -8.10 5.42 15.87
C SER A 72 -6.87 5.26 14.96
N VAL A 73 -5.66 5.18 15.53
CA VAL A 73 -4.41 4.94 14.78
C VAL A 73 -4.38 3.54 14.15
N ILE A 74 -4.96 2.55 14.82
CA ILE A 74 -5.10 1.19 14.30
C ILE A 74 -6.23 1.14 13.27
N GLU A 75 -7.36 1.77 13.57
CA GLU A 75 -8.54 1.78 12.69
C GLU A 75 -8.24 2.41 11.33
N ILE A 76 -7.54 3.54 11.29
CA ILE A 76 -7.16 4.19 10.02
C ILE A 76 -6.18 3.31 9.23
N ASN A 77 -5.28 2.59 9.89
CA ASN A 77 -4.32 1.69 9.25
C ASN A 77 -5.01 0.42 8.70
N ASP A 78 -6.03 -0.10 9.39
CA ASP A 78 -6.86 -1.20 8.89
C ASP A 78 -7.76 -0.74 7.74
N TYR A 79 -8.31 0.47 7.81
CA TYR A 79 -9.07 1.09 6.73
C TYR A 79 -8.23 1.25 5.46
N GLN A 80 -7.03 1.81 5.58
CA GLN A 80 -6.12 2.04 4.47
C GLN A 80 -5.79 0.74 3.71
N ARG A 81 -5.47 -0.30 4.47
CA ARG A 81 -5.23 -1.65 3.94
C ARG A 81 -6.43 -2.17 3.16
N ARG A 82 -7.62 -2.15 3.77
CA ARG A 82 -8.85 -2.64 3.14
C ARG A 82 -9.18 -1.87 1.86
N ARG A 83 -9.13 -0.54 1.92
CA ARG A 83 -9.35 0.36 0.78
C ARG A 83 -8.42 0.03 -0.39
N PHE A 84 -7.14 -0.18 -0.11
CA PHE A 84 -6.17 -0.51 -1.16
C PHE A 84 -6.50 -1.85 -1.84
N ALA A 85 -6.91 -2.86 -1.07
CA ALA A 85 -7.37 -4.13 -1.62
C ALA A 85 -8.65 -3.96 -2.45
N ASP A 86 -9.62 -3.18 -1.97
CA ASP A 86 -10.86 -2.89 -2.69
C ASP A 86 -10.59 -2.18 -4.03
N LYS A 87 -9.63 -1.25 -4.05
CA LYS A 87 -9.16 -0.57 -5.28
C LYS A 87 -8.59 -1.57 -6.29
N ILE A 88 -7.79 -2.54 -5.85
CA ILE A 88 -7.27 -3.60 -6.72
C ILE A 88 -8.41 -4.43 -7.33
N ILE A 89 -9.40 -4.82 -6.52
CA ILE A 89 -10.54 -5.63 -6.97
C ILE A 89 -11.39 -4.85 -7.98
N ALA A 90 -11.69 -3.58 -7.69
CA ALA A 90 -12.46 -2.72 -8.57
C ALA A 90 -11.79 -2.58 -9.95
N GLU A 91 -10.47 -2.36 -9.95
CA GLU A 91 -9.69 -2.17 -11.17
C GLU A 91 -9.48 -3.44 -11.99
N LEU A 92 -9.61 -4.60 -11.34
CA LEU A 92 -9.64 -5.91 -11.99
C LEU A 92 -11.07 -6.33 -12.40
N PHE A 93 -11.97 -5.37 -12.61
CA PHE A 93 -13.35 -5.56 -13.07
C PHE A 93 -14.24 -6.32 -12.07
N ASN A 94 -14.08 -6.02 -10.78
CA ASN A 94 -14.85 -6.61 -9.67
C ASN A 94 -14.76 -8.15 -9.58
N THR A 95 -13.76 -8.77 -10.22
CA THR A 95 -13.52 -10.20 -10.15
C THR A 95 -12.03 -10.52 -10.20
N ILE A 96 -11.57 -11.35 -9.27
CA ILE A 96 -10.19 -11.84 -9.22
C ILE A 96 -10.10 -13.36 -9.46
N THR A 97 -11.24 -14.01 -9.70
CA THR A 97 -11.29 -15.44 -10.02
C THR A 97 -10.48 -15.71 -11.29
N ASP A 98 -9.60 -16.72 -11.22
CA ASP A 98 -8.68 -17.13 -12.29
C ASP A 98 -7.71 -16.03 -12.77
N LYS A 99 -7.56 -14.93 -12.01
CA LYS A 99 -6.57 -13.89 -12.29
C LYS A 99 -5.29 -14.11 -11.49
N LYS A 100 -4.18 -14.25 -12.20
CA LYS A 100 -2.85 -14.17 -11.58
C LYS A 100 -2.53 -12.72 -11.21
N ILE A 101 -2.18 -12.48 -9.95
CA ILE A 101 -1.70 -11.19 -9.42
C ILE A 101 -0.30 -11.42 -8.85
N ALA A 102 0.69 -10.68 -9.33
CA ALA A 102 2.05 -10.72 -8.82
C ALA A 102 2.18 -9.78 -7.62
N ILE A 103 2.69 -10.29 -6.50
CA ILE A 103 2.94 -9.49 -5.30
C ILE A 103 4.44 -9.29 -5.14
N PHE A 104 4.87 -8.05 -5.23
CA PHE A 104 6.26 -7.64 -5.04
C PHE A 104 6.49 -7.32 -3.57
N GLY A 105 7.04 -8.34 -2.94
CA GLY A 105 7.59 -8.35 -1.60
C GLY A 105 6.56 -8.64 -0.50
N PHE A 106 7.03 -9.47 0.43
CA PHE A 106 6.22 -10.18 1.43
C PHE A 106 6.68 -9.87 2.86
N ALA A 107 7.85 -9.22 3.00
CA ALA A 107 8.36 -8.69 4.25
C ALA A 107 7.52 -7.49 4.72
N PHE A 108 7.69 -7.08 5.98
CA PHE A 108 7.03 -5.87 6.46
C PHE A 108 7.70 -4.56 5.96
N LYS A 109 9.03 -4.57 5.87
CA LYS A 109 9.89 -3.45 5.48
C LYS A 109 11.15 -3.97 4.80
N LYS A 110 11.91 -3.09 4.12
CA LYS A 110 13.20 -3.49 3.53
C LYS A 110 14.19 -4.02 4.57
N ASN A 111 15.11 -4.89 4.13
CA ASN A 111 16.20 -5.48 4.91
C ASN A 111 15.76 -6.33 6.12
N THR A 112 14.64 -7.04 6.02
CA THR A 112 14.19 -7.93 7.11
C THR A 112 13.40 -9.12 6.54
N GLY A 113 13.73 -10.35 6.99
CA GLY A 113 12.99 -11.56 6.66
C GLY A 113 11.75 -11.82 7.54
N ASP A 114 11.41 -10.89 8.44
CA ASP A 114 10.20 -10.94 9.28
C ASP A 114 8.96 -10.76 8.39
N THR A 115 8.36 -11.89 8.06
CA THR A 115 7.08 -12.02 7.38
C THR A 115 5.98 -11.97 8.42
N SER A 116 5.81 -10.81 9.06
CA SER A 116 4.68 -10.60 9.96
C SER A 116 3.39 -10.92 9.19
N LYS A 117 2.76 -12.05 9.54
CA LYS A 117 1.68 -12.74 8.81
C LYS A 117 0.47 -11.85 8.42
N LYS A 118 0.40 -10.61 8.91
CA LYS A 118 -0.68 -9.63 8.70
C LYS A 118 -0.61 -8.89 7.36
N PHE A 119 0.58 -8.71 6.77
CA PHE A 119 0.69 -8.09 5.43
C PHE A 119 0.23 -9.07 4.34
N ALA A 120 0.58 -10.35 4.48
CA ALA A 120 0.05 -11.45 3.67
C ALA A 120 -1.48 -11.63 3.85
N LYS A 121 -1.99 -11.37 5.05
CA LYS A 121 -3.43 -11.46 5.36
C LYS A 121 -4.28 -10.35 4.74
N LEU A 122 -3.68 -9.36 4.08
CA LEU A 122 -4.41 -8.40 3.26
C LEU A 122 -5.23 -9.12 2.17
N PHE A 123 -4.74 -10.28 1.72
CA PHE A 123 -5.42 -11.18 0.78
C PHE A 123 -5.90 -12.45 1.48
N CYS A 124 -6.62 -12.33 2.62
CA CYS A 124 -7.08 -13.49 3.41
C CYS A 124 -7.99 -14.49 2.66
N LEU A 125 -8.29 -14.25 1.39
CA LEU A 125 -9.04 -15.14 0.51
C LEU A 125 -8.18 -16.13 -0.29
N VAL A 126 -6.84 -16.06 -0.24
CA VAL A 126 -5.97 -16.77 -1.21
C VAL A 126 -4.99 -17.77 -0.58
N ASP A 127 -5.21 -18.24 0.65
CA ASP A 127 -4.28 -19.18 1.32
C ASP A 127 -4.08 -20.52 0.55
N LYS A 128 -4.98 -20.82 -0.41
CA LYS A 128 -4.94 -22.04 -1.25
C LYS A 128 -4.37 -21.84 -2.66
N LEU A 129 -4.03 -20.62 -3.08
CA LEU A 129 -3.56 -20.32 -4.45
C LEU A 129 -2.31 -19.41 -4.47
N VAL A 130 -1.50 -19.42 -3.41
CA VAL A 130 -0.23 -18.68 -3.38
C VAL A 130 0.86 -19.51 -4.04
N THR A 131 1.48 -18.96 -5.08
CA THR A 131 2.73 -19.47 -5.64
C THR A 131 3.87 -18.52 -5.27
N VAL A 132 4.93 -19.05 -4.68
CA VAL A 132 6.15 -18.29 -4.39
C VAL A 132 7.10 -18.42 -5.59
N SER A 133 7.70 -17.30 -5.98
CA SER A 133 8.62 -17.20 -7.12
C SER A 133 9.95 -16.67 -6.63
N ASP A 134 11.05 -17.23 -7.13
CA ASP A 134 12.41 -16.83 -6.74
C ASP A 134 12.86 -15.52 -7.41
N ASN A 135 12.15 -15.07 -8.45
CA ASN A 135 12.43 -13.78 -9.11
C ASN A 135 11.13 -13.02 -9.46
N PRO A 136 11.20 -11.67 -9.52
CA PRO A 136 10.02 -10.82 -9.81
C PRO A 136 9.51 -10.96 -11.24
N TYR A 137 10.35 -11.35 -12.20
CA TYR A 137 9.96 -11.48 -13.60
C TYR A 137 9.03 -12.68 -13.83
N SER A 138 9.33 -13.86 -13.28
CA SER A 138 8.45 -15.03 -13.35
C SER A 138 7.20 -14.89 -12.47
N ALA A 139 7.29 -14.10 -11.40
CA ALA A 139 6.10 -13.72 -10.63
C ALA A 139 5.13 -12.91 -11.50
N ALA A 140 5.64 -11.97 -12.31
CA ALA A 140 4.84 -11.09 -13.15
C ALA A 140 4.43 -11.71 -14.51
N GLU A 141 5.07 -12.76 -14.97
CA GLU A 141 4.70 -13.46 -16.20
C GLU A 141 3.24 -13.92 -16.19
N ASP A 142 2.47 -13.63 -17.24
CA ASP A 142 1.03 -13.87 -17.34
C ASP A 142 0.17 -13.27 -16.21
N ALA A 143 0.72 -12.35 -15.40
CA ALA A 143 -0.04 -11.64 -14.39
C ALA A 143 -0.95 -10.58 -15.03
N HIS A 144 -2.10 -10.35 -14.40
CA HIS A 144 -3.03 -9.27 -14.74
C HIS A 144 -2.67 -7.98 -14.02
N ALA A 145 -2.09 -8.11 -12.82
CA ALA A 145 -1.65 -7.01 -11.99
C ALA A 145 -0.33 -7.32 -11.29
N VAL A 146 0.46 -6.28 -11.08
CA VAL A 146 1.60 -6.25 -10.16
C VAL A 146 1.23 -5.35 -8.98
N VAL A 147 1.44 -5.82 -7.75
CA VAL A 147 1.16 -5.09 -6.53
C VAL A 147 2.42 -5.01 -5.69
N ILE A 148 2.87 -3.79 -5.38
CA ILE A 148 4.08 -3.56 -4.60
C ILE A 148 3.70 -3.21 -3.17
N LEU A 149 4.12 -4.08 -2.25
CA LEU A 149 3.76 -3.96 -0.83
C LEU A 149 4.97 -3.69 0.06
N THR A 150 6.19 -3.67 -0.50
CA THR A 150 7.41 -3.33 0.23
C THR A 150 8.38 -2.52 -0.60
N GLU A 151 9.05 -1.60 0.07
CA GLU A 151 10.02 -0.66 -0.48
C GLU A 151 11.42 -1.27 -0.68
N TRP A 152 11.53 -2.44 -1.32
CA TRP A 152 12.83 -2.99 -1.69
C TRP A 152 13.45 -2.18 -2.82
N ASP A 153 14.70 -1.75 -2.63
CA ASP A 153 15.43 -0.95 -3.61
C ASP A 153 15.55 -1.70 -4.96
N GLU A 154 15.59 -3.05 -4.95
CA GLU A 154 15.57 -3.89 -6.16
C GLU A 154 14.36 -3.62 -7.07
N PHE A 155 13.19 -3.28 -6.51
CA PHE A 155 11.99 -3.03 -7.31
C PHE A 155 12.07 -1.72 -8.09
N VAL A 156 12.88 -0.76 -7.66
CA VAL A 156 13.02 0.54 -8.35
C VAL A 156 13.68 0.36 -9.72
N ASP A 157 14.68 -0.51 -9.80
CA ASP A 157 15.57 -0.67 -10.95
C ASP A 157 15.15 -1.81 -11.90
N LEU A 158 13.99 -2.43 -11.69
CA LEU A 158 13.51 -3.51 -12.57
C LEU A 158 13.22 -3.02 -14.00
N ASP A 159 13.42 -3.92 -14.96
CA ASP A 159 12.99 -3.68 -16.35
C ASP A 159 11.47 -3.85 -16.47
N TYR A 160 10.76 -2.76 -16.20
CA TYR A 160 9.31 -2.69 -16.33
C TYR A 160 8.81 -2.85 -17.78
N GLY A 161 9.66 -2.61 -18.78
CA GLY A 161 9.31 -2.86 -20.18
C GLY A 161 9.22 -4.36 -20.45
N LYS A 162 10.21 -5.12 -19.96
CA LYS A 162 10.19 -6.60 -20.01
C LYS A 162 9.04 -7.18 -19.20
N ILE A 163 8.79 -6.67 -17.99
CA ILE A 163 7.65 -7.09 -17.15
C ILE A 163 6.33 -6.82 -17.88
N TYR A 164 6.15 -5.63 -18.44
CA TYR A 164 4.96 -5.30 -19.20
C TYR A 164 4.78 -6.28 -20.37
N ALA A 165 5.82 -6.57 -21.12
CA ALA A 165 5.73 -7.46 -22.29
C ALA A 165 5.23 -8.88 -21.95
N SER A 166 5.56 -9.40 -20.76
CA SER A 166 5.15 -10.75 -20.33
C SER A 166 3.78 -10.80 -19.61
N MET A 167 3.17 -9.65 -19.29
CA MET A 167 1.88 -9.58 -18.58
C MET A 167 0.67 -9.66 -19.51
N LYS A 168 -0.46 -10.12 -18.97
CA LYS A 168 -1.77 -10.06 -19.65
C LYS A 168 -2.22 -8.61 -19.82
N LYS A 169 -3.00 -8.33 -20.87
CA LYS A 169 -3.53 -7.00 -21.17
C LYS A 169 -5.03 -6.91 -20.86
N PRO A 170 -5.50 -5.77 -20.31
CA PRO A 170 -4.71 -4.62 -19.84
C PRO A 170 -3.87 -4.95 -18.60
N ALA A 171 -2.62 -4.47 -18.54
CA ALA A 171 -1.71 -4.72 -17.42
C ALA A 171 -1.81 -3.59 -16.39
N SER A 172 -2.10 -3.94 -15.13
CA SER A 172 -2.24 -2.96 -14.04
C SER A 172 -1.06 -3.03 -13.07
N LEU A 173 -0.65 -1.89 -12.50
CA LEU A 173 0.38 -1.82 -11.47
C LEU A 173 -0.13 -0.97 -10.30
N PHE A 174 -0.06 -1.53 -9.10
CA PHE A 174 -0.46 -0.89 -7.85
C PHE A 174 0.77 -0.67 -6.97
N ASP A 175 1.16 0.58 -6.78
CA ASP A 175 2.27 0.96 -5.91
C ASP A 175 1.74 1.39 -4.53
N GLY A 176 1.87 0.50 -3.55
CA GLY A 176 1.49 0.77 -2.17
C GLY A 176 2.59 1.45 -1.32
N ARG A 177 3.74 1.78 -1.92
CA ARG A 177 4.93 2.31 -1.23
C ARG A 177 5.50 3.60 -1.83
N LEU A 178 4.99 4.03 -2.97
CA LEU A 178 5.39 5.26 -3.67
C LEU A 178 6.88 5.27 -4.05
N ILE A 179 7.39 4.13 -4.52
CA ILE A 179 8.81 3.95 -4.85
C ILE A 179 9.10 4.01 -6.35
N ILE A 180 8.08 3.95 -7.21
CA ILE A 180 8.26 3.92 -8.67
C ILE A 180 7.78 5.21 -9.33
N ASP A 181 8.51 5.61 -10.37
CA ASP A 181 8.09 6.63 -11.32
C ASP A 181 6.83 6.19 -12.09
N GLN A 182 5.71 6.81 -11.73
CA GLN A 182 4.39 6.52 -12.29
C GLN A 182 4.29 6.92 -13.76
N ASP A 183 4.97 7.99 -14.18
CA ASP A 183 4.88 8.50 -15.55
C ASP A 183 5.69 7.63 -16.50
N LYS A 184 6.85 7.13 -16.05
CA LYS A 184 7.62 6.11 -16.77
C LYS A 184 6.77 4.85 -17.02
N LEU A 185 6.05 4.37 -16.00
CA LEU A 185 5.18 3.21 -16.14
C LEU A 185 3.98 3.45 -17.06
N ARG A 186 3.35 4.63 -16.99
CA ARG A 186 2.26 5.02 -17.89
C ARG A 186 2.73 5.08 -19.34
N ASN A 187 3.93 5.61 -19.60
CA ASN A 187 4.53 5.66 -20.93
C ASN A 187 4.81 4.27 -21.53
N ILE A 188 5.10 3.27 -20.68
CA ILE A 188 5.23 1.86 -21.10
C ILE A 188 3.86 1.26 -21.48
N GLY A 189 2.77 1.75 -20.87
CA GLY A 189 1.40 1.32 -21.14
C GLY A 189 0.69 0.69 -19.94
N PHE A 190 1.25 0.75 -18.73
CA PHE A 190 0.59 0.28 -17.53
C PHE A 190 -0.60 1.16 -17.14
N ARG A 191 -1.64 0.52 -16.60
CA ARG A 191 -2.63 1.21 -15.76
C ARG A 191 -2.05 1.35 -14.35
N VAL A 192 -1.60 2.54 -14.00
CA VAL A 192 -0.86 2.78 -12.75
C VAL A 192 -1.76 3.37 -11.68
N PHE A 193 -1.71 2.76 -10.50
CA PHE A 193 -2.42 3.21 -9.30
C PHE A 193 -1.43 3.33 -8.17
N SER A 194 -1.39 4.50 -7.55
CA SER A 194 -0.57 4.79 -6.38
C SER A 194 -1.47 5.25 -5.25
N ILE A 195 -0.95 5.19 -4.02
CA ILE A 195 -1.59 5.77 -2.85
C ILE A 195 -1.32 7.28 -2.81
N GLY A 196 -2.32 8.08 -2.51
CA GLY A 196 -2.13 9.51 -2.26
C GLY A 196 -1.93 10.36 -3.52
N SER A 197 -2.23 9.81 -4.69
CA SER A 197 -2.30 10.56 -5.95
C SER A 197 -3.61 10.22 -6.65
N ALA A 198 -4.36 11.25 -7.06
CA ALA A 198 -5.54 11.04 -7.89
C ALA A 198 -5.13 10.33 -9.18
N SER A 199 -5.68 9.14 -9.44
CA SER A 199 -5.50 8.57 -10.76
C SER A 199 -6.37 9.39 -11.72
N ASN A 200 -5.84 9.78 -12.88
CA ASN A 200 -6.65 10.44 -13.92
C ASN A 200 -7.85 9.57 -14.41
N GLN A 201 -8.01 8.35 -13.89
CA GLN A 201 -9.16 7.46 -14.09
C GLN A 201 -10.14 7.41 -12.89
N SER A 202 -9.78 7.90 -11.69
CA SER A 202 -10.64 7.86 -10.49
C SER A 202 -11.65 9.00 -10.36
N LEU A 203 -11.59 10.01 -11.25
CA LEU A 203 -12.58 11.10 -11.28
C LEU A 203 -14.02 10.64 -11.57
N ASN A 204 -14.23 9.35 -11.90
CA ASN A 204 -15.55 8.76 -12.16
C ASN A 204 -16.02 7.74 -11.10
N LEU A 205 -15.32 7.62 -9.96
CA LEU A 205 -15.62 6.59 -8.93
C LEU A 205 -16.25 7.13 -7.64
N PHE A 206 -16.52 8.43 -7.56
CA PHE A 206 -17.36 9.00 -6.50
C PHE A 206 -18.71 9.41 -7.12
N PRO A 207 -19.84 8.83 -6.67
CA PRO A 207 -21.16 9.31 -7.04
C PRO A 207 -21.43 10.72 -6.49
#